data_AF-A0A8C3IGL0-F1
#
_entry.id   AF-A0A8C3IGL0-F1
#
_cell.length_a   1.000
_cell.length_b   1.000
_cell.length_c   1.000
_cell.angle_alpha   90.00
_cell.angle_beta   90.00
_cell.angle_gamma   90.00
#
_symmetry.space_group_name_H-M   'P 1'
#
loop_
_entity.id
_entity.type
_entity.pdbx_description
1 polymer ?
#
loop_
_entity_poly.entity_id
_entity_poly.type
_entity_poly.pdbx_seq_one_letter_code
_entity_poly.pdbx_strand_id
1 'polypeptide(L)'
;LLSGNSSYTSDPLSEVTVHPFVEVSFQHTVYQTSTADGSHPCWNEELQVDFISPGHDYSFSGLSKIKDNIYVNIFDEVRVEKHEVNCIKHNN
;
A
#
# COMPACT_ATOMS: atom_id res chain seq x y z
N LEU A 1 -0.89 -41.57 24.52
CA LEU A 1 -2.12 -40.74 24.39
C LEU A 1 -1.77 -39.42 25.03
N LEU A 2 -1.29 -38.40 24.33
CA LEU A 2 -2.01 -37.66 23.29
C LEU A 2 -1.16 -37.46 22.03
N SER A 3 -1.82 -37.63 20.90
CA SER A 3 -1.31 -37.53 19.53
C SER A 3 -0.91 -36.11 19.16
N GLY A 4 0.27 -35.97 18.57
CA GLY A 4 0.57 -34.83 17.72
C GLY A 4 -0.31 -34.87 16.48
N ASN A 5 -1.05 -33.80 16.24
CA ASN A 5 -1.63 -33.47 14.94
C ASN A 5 -1.33 -31.99 14.71
N SER A 6 -0.13 -31.68 14.20
CA SER A 6 0.06 -30.42 13.46
C SER A 6 -0.52 -30.65 12.08
N SER A 7 -1.84 -30.66 11.98
CA SER A 7 -2.53 -30.61 10.70
C SER A 7 -2.51 -29.17 10.24
N TYR A 8 -1.47 -28.77 9.51
CA TYR A 8 -1.64 -27.73 8.50
C TYR A 8 -2.56 -28.32 7.42
N THR A 9 -3.86 -28.44 7.73
CA THR A 9 -4.87 -28.41 6.71
C THR A 9 -4.84 -26.98 6.19
N SER A 10 -4.03 -26.74 5.15
CA SER A 10 -4.23 -25.57 4.30
C SER A 10 -5.64 -25.73 3.73
N ASP A 11 -6.60 -25.08 4.38
CA ASP A 11 -7.93 -24.92 3.83
C ASP A 11 -7.77 -24.26 2.45
N PRO A 12 -8.21 -24.87 1.35
CA PRO A 12 -8.15 -24.25 0.04
C PRO A 12 -8.95 -22.93 -0.04
N LEU A 13 -9.73 -22.60 1.01
CA LEU A 13 -10.45 -21.34 1.19
C LEU A 13 -9.77 -20.34 2.13
N SER A 14 -8.62 -20.66 2.75
CA SER A 14 -7.86 -19.66 3.50
C SER A 14 -7.12 -18.76 2.52
N GLU A 15 -7.85 -17.88 1.84
CA GLU A 15 -7.24 -16.79 1.09
C GLU A 15 -6.35 -15.99 2.05
N VAL A 16 -5.09 -15.79 1.66
CA VAL A 16 -4.18 -14.94 2.42
C VAL A 16 -4.83 -13.57 2.54
N THR A 17 -5.12 -13.15 3.77
CA THR A 17 -5.71 -11.84 4.02
C THR A 17 -4.64 -10.78 3.81
N VAL A 18 -4.60 -10.23 2.61
CA VAL A 18 -3.80 -9.06 2.24
C VAL A 18 -4.71 -7.85 2.11
N HIS A 19 -4.15 -6.68 2.37
CA HIS A 19 -4.82 -5.39 2.22
C HIS A 19 -3.99 -4.50 1.30
N PRO A 20 -3.98 -4.77 -0.02
CA PRO A 20 -3.06 -4.10 -0.92
C PRO A 20 -3.51 -2.67 -1.28
N PHE A 21 -2.53 -1.79 -1.50
CA PHE A 21 -2.73 -0.49 -2.13
C PHE A 21 -1.62 -0.21 -3.15
N VAL A 22 -1.91 0.64 -4.13
CA VAL A 22 -0.93 1.10 -5.13
C VAL A 22 -0.38 2.44 -4.68
N GLU A 23 0.94 2.57 -4.71
CA GLU A 23 1.64 3.84 -4.56
C GLU A 23 2.21 4.29 -5.90
N VAL A 24 1.98 5.55 -6.27
CA VAL A 24 2.59 6.19 -7.43
C VAL A 24 3.50 7.32 -6.96
N SER A 25 4.79 7.21 -7.29
CA SER A 25 5.78 8.24 -6.99
C SER A 25 6.24 8.94 -8.27
N PHE A 26 6.11 10.26 -8.30
CA PHE A 26 6.50 11.10 -9.44
C PHE A 26 7.00 12.47 -8.96
N GLN A 27 8.15 12.93 -9.49
CA GLN A 27 8.79 14.20 -9.11
C GLN A 27 8.84 14.47 -7.59
N HIS A 28 9.22 13.45 -6.81
CA HIS A 28 9.27 13.48 -5.34
C HIS A 28 7.94 13.63 -4.60
N THR A 29 6.81 13.58 -5.31
CA THR A 29 5.47 13.49 -4.71
C THR A 29 4.97 12.06 -4.78
N VAL A 30 4.31 11.62 -3.70
CA VAL A 30 3.74 10.29 -3.55
C VAL A 30 2.22 10.40 -3.52
N TYR A 31 1.56 9.54 -4.28
CA TYR A 31 0.10 9.40 -4.35
C TYR A 31 -0.24 7.94 -4.08
N GLN A 32 -1.42 7.67 -3.53
CA GLN A 32 -1.85 6.29 -3.26
C GLN A 32 -3.33 6.11 -3.54
N THR A 33 -3.71 4.89 -3.91
CA THR A 33 -5.12 4.48 -3.97
C THR A 33 -5.67 4.25 -2.57
N SER A 34 -6.97 4.01 -2.45
CA SER A 34 -7.50 3.32 -1.28
C SER A 34 -6.93 1.91 -1.16
N THR A 35 -6.96 1.39 0.06
CA THR A 35 -6.62 -0.01 0.36
C THR A 35 -7.79 -0.91 -0.02
N ALA A 36 -7.49 -1.97 -0.77
CA ALA A 36 -8.46 -3.01 -1.14
C ALA A 36 -8.32 -4.24 -0.22
N ASP A 37 -9.31 -5.13 -0.23
CA ASP A 37 -9.28 -6.38 0.53
C ASP A 37 -9.03 -7.57 -0.39
N GLY A 38 -8.17 -8.49 0.05
CA GLY A 38 -7.91 -9.77 -0.63
C GLY A 38 -6.90 -9.69 -1.76
N SER A 39 -6.53 -10.85 -2.30
CA SER A 39 -5.44 -11.01 -3.28
C SER A 39 -5.79 -10.59 -4.71
N HIS A 40 -7.05 -10.22 -4.96
CA HIS A 40 -7.56 -9.83 -6.28
C HIS A 40 -8.18 -8.42 -6.27
N PRO A 41 -7.39 -7.38 -5.94
CA PRO A 41 -7.91 -6.02 -5.82
C PRO A 41 -8.33 -5.44 -7.18
N CYS A 42 -9.38 -4.61 -7.15
CA CYS A 42 -9.82 -3.82 -8.29
C CYS A 42 -10.11 -2.39 -7.81
N TRP A 43 -9.10 -1.52 -7.91
CA TRP A 43 -9.19 -0.16 -7.36
C TRP A 43 -10.16 0.73 -8.13
N ASN A 44 -10.18 0.68 -9.48
CA ASN A 44 -10.98 1.58 -10.31
C ASN A 44 -10.85 3.07 -9.92
N GLU A 45 -9.67 3.45 -9.46
CA GLU A 45 -9.34 4.80 -9.00
C GLU A 45 -8.44 5.51 -10.00
N GLU A 46 -8.66 6.82 -10.15
CA GLU A 46 -7.80 7.72 -10.92
C GLU A 46 -6.91 8.50 -9.95
N LEU A 47 -5.59 8.36 -10.10
CA LEU A 47 -4.61 9.19 -9.39
C LEU A 47 -4.18 10.35 -10.30
N GLN A 48 -4.50 11.57 -9.90
CA GLN A 48 -4.01 12.78 -10.57
C GLN A 48 -2.66 13.16 -9.99
N VAL A 49 -1.64 13.18 -10.84
CA VAL A 49 -0.26 13.49 -10.46
C VAL A 49 0.13 14.86 -11.01
N ASP A 50 0.78 15.65 -10.18
CA ASP A 50 1.22 16.99 -10.56
C ASP A 50 2.46 16.92 -11.45
N PHE A 51 2.48 17.71 -12.53
CA PHE A 51 3.62 17.82 -13.43
C PHE A 51 4.25 19.21 -13.40
N ILE A 52 5.57 19.25 -13.17
CA ILE A 52 6.36 20.49 -13.10
C ILE A 52 7.45 20.40 -14.15
N SER A 53 7.29 21.12 -15.26
CA SER A 53 8.31 21.07 -16.30
C SER A 53 9.64 21.63 -15.80
N PRO A 54 10.79 21.04 -16.16
CA PRO A 54 12.09 21.62 -15.86
C PRO A 54 12.18 23.08 -16.33
N GLY A 55 12.50 23.99 -15.41
CA GLY A 55 12.55 25.42 -15.69
C GLY A 55 11.20 26.06 -16.06
N HIS A 56 10.07 25.39 -15.79
CA HIS A 56 8.72 25.79 -16.17
C HIS A 56 8.51 25.94 -17.69
N ASP A 57 9.29 25.23 -18.51
CA ASP A 57 9.14 25.24 -19.97
C ASP A 57 8.10 24.22 -20.43
N TYR A 58 6.86 24.67 -20.65
CA TYR A 58 5.77 23.85 -21.19
C TYR A 58 5.67 23.92 -22.72
N SER A 59 6.70 24.40 -23.42
CA SER A 59 6.74 24.37 -24.88
C SER A 59 6.92 22.94 -25.40
N PHE A 60 6.56 22.69 -26.67
CA PHE A 60 6.79 21.40 -27.31
C PHE A 60 8.26 20.93 -27.22
N SER A 61 9.22 21.85 -27.35
CA SER A 61 10.65 21.56 -27.28
C SER A 61 11.09 21.17 -25.86
N GLY A 62 10.50 21.76 -24.83
CA GLY A 62 10.73 21.41 -23.43
C GLY A 62 10.12 20.04 -23.10
N LEU A 63 8.83 19.86 -23.41
CA LEU A 63 8.10 18.63 -23.10
C LEU A 63 8.64 17.41 -23.84
N SER A 64 9.07 17.55 -25.10
CA SER A 64 9.62 16.44 -25.90
C SER A 64 10.95 15.89 -25.37
N LYS A 65 11.60 16.58 -24.43
CA LYS A 65 12.88 16.17 -23.83
C LYS A 65 12.73 15.53 -22.46
N ILE A 66 11.52 15.53 -21.88
CA ILE A 66 11.27 14.95 -20.57
C ILE A 66 11.59 13.46 -20.59
N LYS A 67 12.30 13.00 -19.56
CA LYS A 67 12.63 11.58 -19.33
C LYS A 67 12.35 11.15 -17.90
N ASP A 68 11.45 11.87 -17.23
CA ASP A 68 11.11 11.58 -15.85
C ASP A 68 10.47 10.19 -15.74
N ASN A 69 10.80 9.50 -14.66
CA ASN A 69 10.23 8.19 -14.37
C ASN A 69 9.04 8.35 -13.43
N ILE A 70 7.97 7.62 -13.74
CA ILE A 70 6.88 7.36 -12.80
C ILE A 70 7.15 5.99 -12.19
N TYR A 71 7.20 5.91 -10.87
CA TYR A 71 7.34 4.64 -10.17
C TYR A 71 5.97 4.22 -9.65
N VAL A 72 5.60 2.97 -9.94
CA VAL A 72 4.36 2.36 -9.48
C VAL A 72 4.72 1.15 -8.64
N ASN A 73 4.38 1.21 -7.36
CA ASN A 73 4.64 0.17 -6.37
C ASN A 73 3.31 -0.40 -5.87
N ILE A 74 3.32 -1.67 -5.47
CA ILE A 74 2.19 -2.30 -4.79
C ILE A 74 2.68 -2.73 -3.42
N PHE A 75 1.97 -2.32 -2.39
CA PHE A 75 2.26 -2.64 -1.01
C PHE A 75 1.09 -3.38 -0.39
N ASP A 76 1.39 -4.17 0.65
CA ASP A 76 0.41 -4.79 1.52
C ASP A 76 0.36 -4.02 2.85
N GLU A 77 -0.82 -3.58 3.28
CA GLU A 77 -1.01 -2.85 4.54
C GLU A 77 -1.05 -3.82 5.73
N VAL A 78 -0.13 -3.65 6.68
CA VAL A 78 -0.13 -4.39 7.95
C VAL A 78 -0.73 -3.52 9.05
N ARG A 79 -1.91 -3.90 9.54
CA ARG A 79 -2.59 -3.22 10.66
C ARG A 79 -2.16 -3.85 11.99
N VAL A 80 -1.64 -3.02 12.90
CA VAL A 80 -1.26 -3.45 14.26
C VAL A 80 -2.22 -2.84 15.27
N GLU A 81 -2.91 -3.69 16.05
CA GLU A 81 -3.75 -3.22 17.14
C GLU A 81 -2.90 -2.64 18.27
N LYS A 82 -3.07 -1.35 18.56
CA LYS A 82 -2.43 -0.72 19.71
C LYS A 82 -3.25 -1.03 20.97
N HIS A 83 -2.87 -2.08 21.69
CA HIS A 83 -3.42 -2.33 23.02
C HIS A 83 -2.86 -1.30 24.02
N GLU A 84 -3.70 -0.40 24.51
CA GLU A 84 -3.33 0.47 25.64
C GLU A 84 -3.32 -0.36 26.92
N VAL A 85 -2.13 -0.59 27.47
CA VAL A 85 -1.96 -1.26 28.76
C VAL A 85 -2.41 -0.27 29.84
N ASN A 86 -3.68 -0.37 30.25
CA ASN A 86 -4.16 0.30 31.45
C ASN A 86 -3.49 -0.34 32.67
N CYS A 87 -2.31 0.15 33.03
CA CYS A 87 -1.68 -0.19 34.30
C CYS A 87 -2.61 0.27 35.43
N ILE A 88 -3.33 -0.67 36.04
CA ILE A 88 -4.11 -0.43 37.25
C ILE A 88 -3.12 0.04 38.32
N LYS A 89 -3.13 1.34 38.62
CA LYS A 89 -2.40 1.89 39.77
C LYS A 89 -3.09 1.35 41.01
N HIS A 90 -2.49 0.37 41.67
CA HIS A 90 -2.85 0.02 43.04
C HIS A 90 -2.50 1.23 43.92
N ASN A 91 -3.51 1.95 44.40
CA ASN A 91 -3.32 2.90 45.49
C ASN A 91 -3.21 2.11 46.79
N ASN A 92 -2.08 2.31 47.49
CA ASN A 92 -1.85 1.86 48.87
C ASN A 92 -2.60 2.76 49.85
#